data_AF-M0DHT6-F1
#
_entry.id   AF-M0DHT6-F1
#
_cell.length_a   1.000
_cell.length_b   1.000
_cell.length_c   1.000
_cell.angle_alpha   90.00
_cell.angle_beta   90.00
_cell.angle_gamma   90.00
#
_symmetry.space_group_name_H-M   'P 1'
#
loop_
_entity.id
_entity.type
_entity.pdbx_description
1 polymer ?
#
loop_
_entity_poly.entity_id
_entity_poly.type
_entity_poly.pdbx_seq_one_letter_code
_entity_poly.pdbx_strand_id
1 'polypeptide(L)'
;MISESLNYLRNDEEGWVRTVLIGGVLSLLGVLIVPTILVAGYLVRVVRATMHGDERPPAFDEWGDMAVDGLKATVIALVYGLVPMIVAGVLVAGSLFTLFVGQGSNGASILGGLGFLVGLLASLVLGLLAAYVIPAAVANFVETDRVGKAFSVGDLRPVLTSGKYFTAWISGFAVIVVAGIVGGVLNAIPVLGLVASAFLGFYAAVAAYYMIGHAWGDLRNVEVREMGDQPDERAAI
;
A
#
# COMPACT_ATOMS: atom_id res chain seq x y z
N MET A 1 -8.87 0.72 -15.80
CA MET A 1 -8.24 0.60 -14.45
C MET A 1 -6.73 0.28 -14.45
N ILE A 2 -6.23 -0.92 -14.80
CA ILE A 2 -4.76 -1.18 -14.75
C ILE A 2 -3.98 -0.24 -15.69
N SER A 3 -4.41 -0.10 -16.95
CA SER A 3 -3.76 0.80 -17.92
C SER A 3 -3.76 2.26 -17.43
N GLU A 4 -4.89 2.76 -16.93
CA GLU A 4 -4.98 4.09 -16.31
C GLU A 4 -4.02 4.22 -15.12
N SER A 5 -3.99 3.24 -14.22
CA SER A 5 -3.12 3.26 -13.05
C SER A 5 -1.63 3.30 -13.40
N LEU A 6 -1.24 2.64 -14.49
CA LEU A 6 0.13 2.65 -14.99
C LEU A 6 0.46 3.92 -15.75
N ASN A 7 -0.52 4.66 -16.27
CA ASN A 7 -0.30 5.96 -16.90
C ASN A 7 -0.50 7.13 -15.94
N TYR A 8 -1.11 6.92 -14.77
CA TYR A 8 -1.48 7.97 -13.82
C TYR A 8 -0.34 8.94 -13.50
N LEU A 9 0.85 8.42 -13.17
CA LEU A 9 2.00 9.28 -12.90
C LEU A 9 2.37 10.16 -14.09
N ARG A 10 2.20 9.67 -15.32
CA ARG A 10 2.54 10.39 -16.56
C ARG A 10 1.51 11.42 -16.98
N ASN A 11 0.35 11.49 -16.32
CA ASN A 11 -0.65 12.52 -16.57
C ASN A 11 -0.17 13.93 -16.16
N ASP A 12 0.87 14.01 -15.32
CA ASP A 12 1.60 15.24 -15.05
C ASP A 12 2.81 15.36 -15.99
N GLU A 13 2.61 15.92 -17.19
CA GLU A 13 3.63 15.97 -18.25
C GLU A 13 4.93 16.67 -17.82
N GLU A 14 4.84 17.65 -16.92
CA GLU A 14 5.98 18.47 -16.48
C GLU A 14 6.66 17.91 -15.21
N GLY A 15 5.88 17.34 -14.28
CA GLY A 15 6.35 16.96 -12.95
C GLY A 15 6.54 15.46 -12.72
N TRP A 16 6.06 14.57 -13.60
CA TRP A 16 6.10 13.12 -13.36
C TRP A 16 7.50 12.56 -13.10
N VAL A 17 8.50 13.05 -13.85
CA VAL A 17 9.90 12.62 -13.69
C VAL A 17 10.42 12.99 -12.30
N ARG A 18 10.13 14.21 -11.84
CA ARG A 18 10.52 14.69 -10.52
C ARG A 18 9.88 13.84 -9.42
N THR A 19 8.60 13.54 -9.57
CA THR A 19 7.84 12.68 -8.64
C THR A 19 8.43 11.27 -8.56
N VAL A 20 8.72 10.65 -9.70
CA VAL A 20 9.35 9.32 -9.75
C VAL A 20 10.77 9.34 -9.20
N LEU A 21 11.56 10.38 -9.47
CA LEU A 21 12.91 10.55 -8.92
C LEU A 21 12.88 10.64 -7.39
N ILE A 22 12.05 11.53 -6.85
CA ILE A 22 11.93 11.72 -5.40
C ILE A 22 11.41 10.44 -4.74
N GLY A 23 10.29 9.90 -5.23
CA GLY A 23 9.68 8.69 -4.68
C GLY A 23 10.57 7.46 -4.80
N GLY A 24 11.30 7.31 -5.90
CA GLY A 24 12.28 6.25 -6.13
C GLY A 24 13.47 6.34 -5.18
N VAL A 25 14.02 7.53 -4.95
CA VAL A 25 15.10 7.75 -3.96
C VAL A 25 14.61 7.49 -2.54
N LEU A 26 13.42 7.97 -2.17
CA LEU A 26 12.85 7.69 -0.85
C LEU A 26 12.61 6.19 -0.64
N SER A 27 12.15 5.49 -1.68
CA SER A 27 11.94 4.04 -1.65
C SER A 27 13.26 3.27 -1.57
N LEU A 28 14.32 3.75 -2.22
CA LEU A 28 15.67 3.20 -2.10
C LEU A 28 16.20 3.36 -0.67
N LEU A 29 15.86 4.47 0.00
CA LEU A 29 16.14 4.73 1.40
C LEU A 29 15.10 4.14 2.36
N GLY A 30 14.21 3.25 1.89
CA GLY A 30 13.11 2.66 2.66
C GLY A 30 13.54 1.79 3.85
N VAL A 31 14.83 1.47 3.97
CA VAL A 31 15.38 0.88 5.21
C VAL A 31 15.32 1.86 6.39
N LEU A 32 15.22 3.16 6.11
CA LEU A 32 15.10 4.23 7.10
C LEU A 32 13.63 4.54 7.39
N ILE A 33 13.35 4.96 8.63
CA ILE A 33 11.99 5.26 9.09
C ILE A 33 11.40 6.48 8.35
N VAL A 34 12.16 7.58 8.25
CA VAL A 34 11.66 8.84 7.68
C VAL A 34 11.27 8.72 6.20
N PRO A 35 12.11 8.18 5.29
CA PRO A 35 11.73 7.99 3.89
C PRO A 35 10.50 7.10 3.71
N THR A 36 10.37 6.04 4.51
CA THR A 36 9.20 5.15 4.48
C THR A 36 7.93 5.90 4.86
N ILE A 37 7.98 6.73 5.91
CA ILE A 37 6.85 7.58 6.31
C ILE A 37 6.47 8.54 5.18
N LEU A 38 7.44 9.15 4.50
CA LEU A 38 7.19 10.08 3.39
C LEU A 38 6.55 9.39 2.18
N VAL A 39 7.01 8.18 1.82
CA VAL A 39 6.37 7.39 0.76
C VAL A 39 4.94 7.03 1.15
N ALA A 40 4.70 6.59 2.39
CA ALA A 40 3.35 6.31 2.88
C ALA A 40 2.45 7.56 2.81
N GLY A 41 2.98 8.73 3.16
CA GLY A 41 2.27 10.01 3.06
C GLY A 41 1.92 10.38 1.62
N TYR A 42 2.84 10.13 0.68
CA TYR A 42 2.56 10.31 -0.74
C TYR A 42 1.44 9.37 -1.23
N LEU A 43 1.46 8.09 -0.83
CA LEU A 43 0.40 7.14 -1.19
C LEU A 43 -0.96 7.52 -0.60
N VAL A 44 -0.99 8.12 0.60
CA VAL A 44 -2.19 8.74 1.18
C VAL A 44 -2.72 9.85 0.27
N ARG A 45 -1.86 10.74 -0.22
CA ARG A 45 -2.25 11.80 -1.15
C ARG A 45 -2.76 11.25 -2.48
N VAL A 46 -2.17 10.18 -3.00
CA VAL A 46 -2.65 9.49 -4.21
C VAL A 46 -4.07 8.99 -3.97
N VAL A 47 -4.32 8.29 -2.86
CA VAL A 47 -5.67 7.81 -2.52
C VAL A 47 -6.66 8.97 -2.38
N ARG A 48 -6.25 10.07 -1.76
CA ARG A 48 -7.08 11.29 -1.63
C ARG A 48 -7.43 11.88 -2.99
N ALA A 49 -6.45 12.07 -3.86
CA ALA A 49 -6.68 12.63 -5.19
C ALA A 49 -7.61 11.72 -6.02
N THR A 50 -7.30 10.43 -6.09
CA THR A 50 -8.00 9.52 -6.99
C THR A 50 -9.41 9.15 -6.53
N MET A 51 -9.69 9.19 -5.23
CA MET A 51 -11.07 9.03 -4.74
C MET A 51 -11.99 10.21 -5.07
N HIS A 52 -11.41 11.40 -5.33
CA HIS A 52 -12.15 12.58 -5.79
C HIS A 52 -12.11 12.75 -7.31
N GLY A 53 -11.59 11.76 -8.04
CA GLY A 53 -11.50 11.77 -9.50
C GLY A 53 -10.37 12.61 -10.08
N ASP A 54 -9.41 13.08 -9.27
CA ASP A 54 -8.27 13.83 -9.78
C ASP A 54 -7.34 12.92 -10.60
N GLU A 55 -7.24 13.21 -11.91
CA GLU A 55 -6.40 12.45 -12.84
C GLU A 55 -4.92 12.82 -12.78
N ARG A 56 -4.59 13.96 -12.14
CA ARG A 56 -3.21 14.42 -11.96
C ARG A 56 -2.62 13.88 -10.65
N PRO A 57 -1.40 13.33 -10.67
CA PRO A 57 -0.72 12.89 -9.46
C PRO A 57 -0.39 14.07 -8.53
N PRO A 58 -0.41 13.87 -7.20
CA PRO A 58 0.03 14.89 -6.26
C PRO A 58 1.54 15.14 -6.39
N ALA A 59 1.98 16.33 -5.99
CA ALA A 59 3.40 16.66 -5.92
C ALA A 59 4.03 16.29 -4.55
N PHE A 60 5.37 16.21 -4.52
CA PHE A 60 6.15 16.17 -3.29
C PHE A 60 6.38 17.60 -2.76
N ASP A 61 5.38 18.14 -2.11
CA ASP A 61 5.36 19.43 -1.43
C ASP A 61 4.80 19.29 0.00
N GLU A 62 4.77 20.38 0.77
CA GLU A 62 4.18 20.41 2.11
C GLU A 62 4.62 19.19 2.98
N TRP A 63 5.93 18.93 2.99
CA TRP A 63 6.53 17.70 3.52
C TRP A 63 6.12 17.36 4.96
N GLY A 64 5.85 18.38 5.78
CA GLY A 64 5.37 18.21 7.14
C GLY A 64 4.01 17.51 7.20
N ASP A 65 3.05 18.00 6.43
CA ASP A 65 1.69 17.43 6.39
C ASP A 65 1.71 16.05 5.76
N MET A 66 2.50 15.85 4.70
CA MET A 66 2.73 14.54 4.10
C MET A 66 3.33 13.55 5.10
N ALA A 67 4.32 13.96 5.90
CA ALA A 67 4.91 13.11 6.93
C ALA A 67 3.91 12.75 8.03
N VAL A 68 3.06 13.70 8.44
CA VAL A 68 2.00 13.47 9.44
C VAL A 68 0.99 12.44 8.92
N ASP A 69 0.52 12.59 7.68
CA ASP A 69 -0.42 11.64 7.09
C ASP A 69 0.21 10.27 6.85
N GLY A 70 1.47 10.23 6.44
CA GLY A 70 2.26 9.01 6.34
C GLY A 70 2.44 8.30 7.68
N LEU A 71 2.65 9.05 8.77
CA LEU A 71 2.76 8.50 10.12
C LEU A 71 1.42 7.90 10.56
N LYS A 72 0.30 8.58 10.33
CA LYS A 72 -1.05 8.04 10.61
C LYS A 72 -1.30 6.74 9.84
N ALA A 73 -1.00 6.72 8.55
CA ALA A 73 -1.13 5.51 7.72
C ALA A 73 -0.21 4.37 8.20
N THR A 74 1.02 4.69 8.59
CA THR A 74 1.96 3.71 9.17
C THR A 74 1.42 3.13 10.48
N VAL A 75 0.86 3.95 11.37
CA VAL A 75 0.22 3.48 12.60
C VAL A 75 -0.96 2.57 12.31
N ILE A 76 -1.81 2.91 11.33
CA ILE A 76 -2.92 2.05 10.89
C ILE A 76 -2.39 0.69 10.42
N ALA A 77 -1.39 0.69 9.54
CA ALA A 77 -0.77 -0.54 9.03
C ALA A 77 -0.15 -1.39 10.15
N LEU A 78 0.52 -0.76 11.12
CA LEU A 78 1.10 -1.45 12.28
C LEU A 78 0.03 -2.09 13.16
N VAL A 79 -1.09 -1.40 13.43
CA VAL A 79 -2.18 -1.96 14.26
C VAL A 79 -2.81 -3.17 13.57
N TYR A 80 -3.11 -3.09 12.27
CA TYR A 80 -3.63 -4.24 11.53
C TYR A 80 -2.61 -5.37 11.35
N GLY A 81 -1.32 -5.02 11.24
CA GLY A 81 -0.21 -5.97 11.11
C GLY A 81 0.20 -6.65 12.42
N LEU A 82 -0.22 -6.11 13.58
CA LEU A 82 0.18 -6.61 14.90
C LEU A 82 -0.30 -8.04 15.15
N VAL A 83 -1.56 -8.35 14.82
CA VAL A 83 -2.13 -9.69 15.03
C VAL A 83 -1.39 -10.76 14.20
N PRO A 84 -1.22 -10.60 12.87
CA PRO A 84 -0.38 -11.50 12.09
C PRO A 84 1.03 -11.64 12.65
N MET A 85 1.66 -10.53 13.06
CA MET A 85 3.03 -10.53 13.58
C MET A 85 3.17 -11.30 14.90
N ILE A 86 2.24 -11.11 15.84
CA ILE A 86 2.23 -11.82 17.12
C ILE A 86 1.99 -13.32 16.89
N VAL A 87 0.99 -13.66 16.08
CA VAL A 87 0.68 -15.08 15.77
C VAL A 87 1.87 -15.76 15.09
N ALA A 88 2.49 -15.09 14.12
CA ALA A 88 3.70 -15.56 13.46
C ALA A 88 4.84 -15.76 14.47
N GLY A 89 5.11 -14.75 15.29
CA GLY A 89 6.17 -14.78 16.30
C GLY A 89 5.98 -15.94 17.27
N VAL A 90 4.77 -16.12 17.83
CA VAL A 90 4.48 -17.19 18.80
C VAL A 90 4.58 -18.57 18.15
N LEU A 91 3.93 -18.78 17.00
CA LEU A 91 3.89 -20.10 16.37
C LEU A 91 5.25 -20.49 15.79
N VAL A 92 5.93 -19.58 15.10
CA VAL A 92 7.25 -19.85 14.51
C VAL A 92 8.30 -20.00 15.61
N ALA A 93 8.38 -19.07 16.57
CA ALA A 93 9.39 -19.17 17.63
C ALA A 93 9.14 -20.38 18.54
N GLY A 94 7.89 -20.68 18.89
CA GLY A 94 7.56 -21.87 19.68
C GLY A 94 7.89 -23.18 18.95
N SER A 95 7.71 -23.20 17.63
CA SER A 95 8.08 -24.35 16.80
C SER A 95 9.59 -24.52 16.70
N LEU A 96 10.32 -23.42 16.46
CA LEU A 96 11.79 -23.42 16.47
C LEU A 96 12.32 -23.86 17.85
N PHE A 97 11.79 -23.33 18.94
CA PHE A 97 12.15 -23.73 20.29
C PHE A 97 11.95 -25.23 20.52
N THR A 98 10.81 -25.78 20.08
CA THR A 98 10.54 -27.23 20.16
C THR A 98 11.56 -28.05 19.38
N LEU A 99 11.94 -27.60 18.18
CA LEU A 99 12.95 -28.27 17.35
C LEU A 99 14.35 -28.22 17.99
N PHE A 100 14.71 -27.09 18.62
CA PHE A 100 16.02 -26.91 19.25
C PHE A 100 16.14 -27.69 20.57
N VAL A 101 15.14 -27.61 21.46
CA VAL A 101 15.17 -28.27 22.76
C VAL A 101 14.90 -29.77 22.64
N GLY A 102 14.06 -30.17 21.69
CA GLY A 102 13.69 -31.56 21.45
C GLY A 102 14.66 -32.36 20.58
N GLN A 103 15.89 -31.86 20.36
CA GLN A 103 16.91 -32.52 19.55
C GLN A 103 17.14 -33.96 20.03
N GLY A 104 17.15 -34.90 19.07
CA GLY A 104 17.30 -36.33 19.36
C GLY A 104 15.98 -37.05 19.66
N SER A 105 14.84 -36.35 19.74
CA SER A 105 13.53 -36.98 19.85
C SER A 105 12.71 -36.87 18.55
N ASN A 106 12.35 -38.02 17.96
CA ASN A 106 11.53 -38.05 16.75
C ASN A 106 10.18 -37.35 16.94
N GLY A 107 9.60 -37.46 18.14
CA GLY A 107 8.34 -36.81 18.50
C GLY A 107 8.43 -35.27 18.45
N ALA A 108 9.46 -34.68 19.06
CA ALA A 108 9.60 -33.21 19.04
C ALA A 108 10.02 -32.69 17.66
N SER A 109 10.79 -33.45 16.88
CA SER A 109 11.10 -33.10 15.48
C SER A 109 9.83 -33.02 14.63
N ILE A 110 8.93 -34.01 14.75
CA ILE A 110 7.64 -34.00 14.03
C ILE A 110 6.76 -32.86 14.52
N LEU A 111 6.60 -32.71 15.84
CA LEU A 111 5.73 -31.69 16.43
C LEU A 111 6.20 -30.28 16.08
N GLY A 112 7.50 -30.00 16.19
CA GLY A 112 8.10 -28.72 15.84
C GLY A 112 8.02 -28.43 14.34
N GLY A 113 8.22 -29.45 13.49
CA GLY A 113 8.06 -29.29 12.03
C GLY A 113 6.62 -28.97 11.62
N LEU A 114 5.64 -29.70 12.17
CA LEU A 114 4.22 -29.44 11.92
C LEU A 114 3.79 -28.07 12.47
N GLY A 115 4.21 -27.74 13.69
CA GLY A 115 3.96 -26.43 14.29
C GLY A 115 4.50 -25.29 13.42
N PHE A 116 5.70 -25.46 12.84
CA PHE A 116 6.30 -24.46 11.98
C PHE A 116 5.49 -24.25 10.69
N LEU A 117 5.06 -25.34 10.03
CA LEU A 117 4.23 -25.27 8.83
C LEU A 117 2.87 -24.63 9.11
N VAL A 118 2.21 -25.01 10.20
CA VAL A 118 0.94 -24.40 10.64
C VAL A 118 1.15 -22.93 10.97
N GLY A 119 2.25 -22.58 11.64
CA GLY A 119 2.65 -21.22 11.94
C GLY A 119 2.83 -20.38 10.69
N LEU A 120 3.55 -20.89 9.68
CA LEU A 120 3.72 -20.22 8.40
C LEU A 120 2.38 -20.02 7.67
N LEU A 121 1.53 -21.05 7.61
CA LEU A 121 0.23 -20.97 6.95
C LEU A 121 -0.69 -19.96 7.64
N ALA A 122 -0.78 -20.00 8.97
CA ALA A 122 -1.55 -19.04 9.75
C ALA A 122 -1.05 -17.61 9.55
N SER A 123 0.27 -17.41 9.54
CA SER A 123 0.90 -16.12 9.30
C SER A 123 0.59 -15.59 7.90
N LEU A 124 0.65 -16.46 6.88
CA LEU A 124 0.33 -16.11 5.50
C LEU A 124 -1.13 -15.67 5.37
N VAL A 125 -2.06 -16.45 5.93
CA VAL A 125 -3.50 -16.13 5.87
C VAL A 125 -3.80 -14.82 6.59
N LEU A 126 -3.32 -14.65 7.82
CA LEU A 126 -3.52 -13.43 8.60
C LEU A 126 -2.84 -12.22 7.94
N GLY A 127 -1.65 -12.41 7.38
CA GLY A 127 -0.93 -11.38 6.64
C GLY A 127 -1.67 -10.92 5.38
N LEU A 128 -2.25 -11.86 4.62
CA LEU A 128 -3.09 -11.54 3.46
C LEU A 128 -4.37 -10.82 3.86
N LEU A 129 -5.02 -11.23 4.97
CA LEU A 129 -6.18 -10.52 5.51
C LEU A 129 -5.83 -9.08 5.90
N ALA A 130 -4.69 -8.87 6.59
CA ALA A 130 -4.21 -7.53 6.90
C ALA A 130 -3.92 -6.72 5.63
N ALA A 131 -3.22 -7.31 4.65
CA ALA A 131 -2.93 -6.67 3.36
C ALA A 131 -4.19 -6.32 2.57
N TYR A 132 -5.28 -7.07 2.73
CA TYR A 132 -6.59 -6.78 2.16
C TYR A 132 -7.31 -5.62 2.86
N VAL A 133 -7.20 -5.53 4.19
CA VAL A 133 -7.93 -4.53 4.98
C VAL A 133 -7.22 -3.18 5.04
N ILE A 134 -5.88 -3.16 5.08
CA ILE A 134 -5.09 -1.94 5.27
C ILE A 134 -5.41 -0.85 4.23
N PRO A 135 -5.48 -1.12 2.90
CA PRO A 135 -5.75 -0.07 1.92
C PRO A 135 -7.13 0.58 2.10
N ALA A 136 -8.17 -0.22 2.40
CA ALA A 136 -9.51 0.28 2.74
C ALA A 136 -9.51 1.10 4.04
N ALA A 137 -8.77 0.64 5.06
CA ALA A 137 -8.64 1.35 6.32
C ALA A 137 -7.98 2.73 6.13
N VAL A 138 -6.92 2.78 5.32
CA VAL A 138 -6.27 4.04 4.93
C VAL A 138 -7.24 4.92 4.15
N ALA A 139 -7.94 4.39 3.15
CA ALA A 139 -8.90 5.16 2.37
C ALA A 139 -10.04 5.76 3.22
N ASN A 140 -10.58 5.01 4.19
CA ASN A 140 -11.59 5.54 5.11
C ASN A 140 -11.03 6.64 6.05
N PHE A 141 -9.77 6.49 6.48
CA PHE A 141 -9.08 7.56 7.21
C PHE A 141 -8.94 8.81 6.34
N VAL A 142 -8.54 8.64 5.08
CA VAL A 142 -8.33 9.75 4.14
C VAL A 142 -9.64 10.47 3.81
N GLU A 143 -10.74 9.75 3.61
CA GLU A 143 -12.06 10.34 3.36
C GLU A 143 -12.57 11.13 4.56
N THR A 144 -12.31 10.66 5.78
CA THR A 144 -12.93 11.22 7.00
C THR A 144 -12.01 12.13 7.81
N ASP A 145 -10.73 12.21 7.44
CA ASP A 145 -9.63 12.86 8.17
C ASP A 145 -9.52 12.44 9.66
N ARG A 146 -10.01 11.25 10.00
CA ARG A 146 -10.04 10.71 11.37
C ARG A 146 -9.39 9.34 11.43
N VAL A 147 -8.25 9.23 12.13
CA VAL A 147 -7.52 7.96 12.27
C VAL A 147 -8.40 6.86 12.88
N GLY A 148 -9.27 7.19 13.84
CA GLY A 148 -10.19 6.23 14.46
C GLY A 148 -11.16 5.58 13.47
N LYS A 149 -11.47 6.24 12.35
CA LYS A 149 -12.34 5.69 11.31
C LYS A 149 -11.66 4.58 10.51
N ALA A 150 -10.33 4.50 10.49
CA ALA A 150 -9.60 3.38 9.91
C ALA A 150 -9.93 2.02 10.57
N PHE A 151 -10.54 2.02 11.76
CA PHE A 151 -10.90 0.82 12.52
C PHE A 151 -12.42 0.61 12.64
N SER A 152 -13.20 1.43 11.94
CA SER A 152 -14.66 1.36 11.97
C SER A 152 -15.15 0.20 11.11
N VAL A 153 -15.47 -0.93 11.74
CA VAL A 153 -15.99 -2.12 11.04
C VAL A 153 -17.27 -1.81 10.25
N GLY A 154 -18.12 -0.93 10.76
CA GLY A 154 -19.35 -0.51 10.08
C GLY A 154 -19.09 0.21 8.76
N ASP A 155 -18.06 1.05 8.71
CA ASP A 155 -17.70 1.80 7.50
C ASP A 155 -16.91 0.93 6.51
N LEU A 156 -16.09 0.00 7.01
CA LEU A 156 -15.24 -0.86 6.19
C LEU A 156 -15.97 -2.05 5.61
N ARG A 157 -16.89 -2.68 6.35
CA ARG A 157 -17.54 -3.93 5.93
C ARG A 157 -18.19 -3.84 4.55
N PRO A 158 -18.99 -2.81 4.22
CA PRO A 158 -19.62 -2.71 2.89
C PRO A 158 -18.59 -2.68 1.75
N VAL A 159 -17.46 -1.99 1.96
CA VAL A 159 -16.37 -1.88 0.97
C VAL A 159 -15.61 -3.20 0.87
N LEU A 160 -15.22 -3.78 2.00
CA LEU A 160 -14.45 -5.04 2.04
C LEU A 160 -15.22 -6.22 1.45
N THR A 161 -16.56 -6.20 1.48
CA THR A 161 -17.41 -7.22 0.84
C THR A 161 -17.79 -6.90 -0.60
N SER A 162 -17.35 -5.75 -1.14
CA SER A 162 -17.67 -5.33 -2.50
C SER A 162 -16.77 -6.02 -3.53
N GLY A 163 -17.38 -6.54 -4.59
CA GLY A 163 -16.65 -7.07 -5.76
C GLY A 163 -15.81 -6.01 -6.47
N LYS A 164 -16.21 -4.73 -6.41
CA LYS A 164 -15.45 -3.62 -6.99
C LYS A 164 -14.13 -3.40 -6.23
N TYR A 165 -14.19 -3.33 -4.90
CA TYR A 165 -13.00 -3.22 -4.07
C TYR A 165 -12.08 -4.43 -4.22
N PHE A 166 -12.64 -5.65 -4.20
CA PHE A 166 -11.86 -6.87 -4.42
C PHE A 166 -11.12 -6.86 -5.75
N THR A 167 -11.79 -6.44 -6.84
CA THR A 167 -11.18 -6.30 -8.17
C THR A 167 -10.05 -5.26 -8.18
N ALA A 168 -10.22 -4.13 -7.49
CA ALA A 168 -9.19 -3.12 -7.35
C ALA A 168 -7.98 -3.62 -6.57
N TRP A 169 -8.23 -4.29 -5.44
CA TRP A 169 -7.18 -4.86 -4.61
C TRP A 169 -6.39 -5.93 -5.34
N ILE A 170 -7.05 -6.89 -5.99
CA ILE A 170 -6.35 -7.97 -6.70
C ILE A 170 -5.57 -7.44 -7.92
N SER A 171 -6.07 -6.40 -8.58
CA SER A 171 -5.37 -5.73 -9.68
C SER A 171 -4.11 -5.02 -9.18
N GLY A 172 -4.22 -4.27 -8.08
CA GLY A 172 -3.07 -3.63 -7.43
C GLY A 172 -2.06 -4.65 -6.91
N PHE A 173 -2.53 -5.72 -6.30
CA PHE A 173 -1.69 -6.83 -5.86
C PHE A 173 -0.95 -7.47 -7.04
N ALA A 174 -1.61 -7.70 -8.18
CA ALA A 174 -0.98 -8.22 -9.38
C ALA A 174 0.12 -7.28 -9.91
N VAL A 175 -0.11 -5.96 -9.92
CA VAL A 175 0.90 -4.96 -10.32
C VAL A 175 2.13 -5.02 -9.40
N ILE A 176 1.94 -5.10 -8.08
CA ILE A 176 3.03 -5.22 -7.11
C ILE A 176 3.79 -6.54 -7.31
N VAL A 177 3.09 -7.66 -7.53
CA VAL A 177 3.73 -8.96 -7.79
C VAL A 177 4.55 -8.94 -9.07
N VAL A 178 4.00 -8.39 -10.17
CA VAL A 178 4.73 -8.26 -11.44
C VAL A 178 5.96 -7.38 -11.26
N ALA A 179 5.84 -6.24 -10.57
CA ALA A 179 6.97 -5.37 -10.25
C ALA A 179 8.03 -6.09 -9.40
N GLY A 180 7.61 -6.92 -8.44
CA GLY A 180 8.51 -7.74 -7.63
C GLY A 180 9.26 -8.79 -8.44
N ILE A 181 8.59 -9.47 -9.37
CA ILE A 181 9.22 -10.44 -10.29
C ILE A 181 10.25 -9.74 -11.18
N VAL A 182 9.87 -8.62 -11.80
CA VAL A 182 10.76 -7.82 -12.64
C VAL A 182 11.95 -7.31 -11.81
N GLY A 183 11.71 -6.80 -10.61
CA GLY A 183 12.76 -6.41 -9.65
C GLY A 183 13.70 -7.57 -9.32
N GLY A 184 13.17 -8.77 -9.09
CA GLY A 184 13.96 -9.98 -8.88
C GLY A 184 14.92 -10.27 -10.04
N VAL A 185 14.47 -10.12 -11.29
CA VAL A 185 15.32 -10.26 -12.48
C VAL A 185 16.35 -9.14 -12.57
N LEU A 186 15.97 -7.89 -12.30
CA LEU A 186 16.86 -6.72 -12.34
C LEU A 186 18.02 -6.87 -11.35
N ASN A 187 17.78 -7.48 -10.19
CA ASN A 187 18.79 -7.74 -9.16
C ASN A 187 19.90 -8.73 -9.59
N ALA A 188 19.81 -9.33 -10.79
CA ALA A 188 20.94 -10.04 -11.40
C ALA A 188 22.15 -9.12 -11.65
N ILE A 189 21.91 -7.80 -11.78
CA ILE A 189 22.96 -6.78 -11.87
C ILE A 189 23.08 -6.11 -10.50
N PRO A 190 24.18 -6.33 -9.75
CA PRO A 190 24.36 -5.71 -8.43
C PRO A 190 24.28 -4.18 -8.51
N VAL A 191 23.73 -3.55 -7.45
CA VAL A 191 23.54 -2.10 -7.30
C VAL A 191 22.55 -1.48 -8.30
N LEU A 192 22.74 -1.64 -9.62
CA LEU A 192 21.80 -1.12 -10.62
C LEU A 192 20.43 -1.79 -10.51
N GLY A 193 20.41 -3.09 -10.27
CA GLY A 193 19.18 -3.84 -10.02
C GLY A 193 18.44 -3.37 -8.78
N LEU A 194 19.17 -3.06 -7.71
CA LEU A 194 18.62 -2.53 -6.46
C LEU A 194 17.96 -1.16 -6.70
N VAL A 195 18.68 -0.25 -7.36
CA VAL A 195 18.18 1.09 -7.69
C VAL A 195 16.96 0.99 -8.59
N ALA A 196 17.03 0.23 -9.69
CA ALA A 196 15.90 0.07 -10.60
C ALA A 196 14.68 -0.56 -9.90
N SER A 197 14.88 -1.52 -9.00
CA SER A 197 13.80 -2.15 -8.23
C SER A 197 13.12 -1.16 -7.27
N ALA A 198 13.87 -0.24 -6.66
CA ALA A 198 13.30 0.77 -5.77
C ALA A 198 12.37 1.74 -6.52
N PHE A 199 12.81 2.20 -7.70
CA PHE A 199 12.02 3.08 -8.57
C PHE A 199 10.78 2.37 -9.11
N LEU A 200 10.95 1.13 -9.57
CA LEU A 200 9.84 0.29 -10.03
C LEU A 200 8.83 0.01 -8.90
N GLY A 201 9.32 -0.25 -7.69
CA GLY A 201 8.50 -0.47 -6.50
C GLY A 201 7.65 0.75 -6.15
N PHE A 202 8.24 1.95 -6.15
CA PHE A 202 7.50 3.20 -5.97
C PHE A 202 6.39 3.35 -7.03
N TYR A 203 6.75 3.17 -8.31
CA TYR A 203 5.80 3.30 -9.42
C TYR A 203 4.63 2.32 -9.27
N ALA A 204 4.93 1.06 -8.96
CA ALA A 204 3.93 0.01 -8.74
C ALA A 204 3.04 0.30 -7.53
N ALA A 205 3.60 0.85 -6.45
CA ALA A 205 2.83 1.25 -5.27
C ALA A 205 1.85 2.38 -5.61
N VAL A 206 2.28 3.39 -6.37
CA VAL A 206 1.38 4.48 -6.81
C VAL A 206 0.25 3.94 -7.68
N ALA A 207 0.55 3.07 -8.65
CA ALA A 207 -0.47 2.44 -9.48
C ALA A 207 -1.46 1.59 -8.65
N ALA A 208 -0.97 0.84 -7.67
CA ALA A 208 -1.82 0.05 -6.78
C ALA A 208 -2.76 0.94 -5.95
N TYR A 209 -2.22 2.00 -5.32
CA TYR A 209 -3.00 2.91 -4.49
C TYR A 209 -3.94 3.81 -5.30
N TYR A 210 -3.61 4.12 -6.57
CA TYR A 210 -4.52 4.75 -7.51
C TYR A 210 -5.82 3.94 -7.66
N MET A 211 -5.69 2.63 -7.89
CA MET A 211 -6.85 1.74 -8.06
C MET A 211 -7.70 1.65 -6.79
N ILE A 212 -7.05 1.66 -5.62
CA ILE A 212 -7.75 1.66 -4.33
C ILE A 212 -8.55 2.95 -4.13
N GLY A 213 -7.95 4.11 -4.33
CA GLY A 213 -8.65 5.39 -4.16
C GLY A 213 -9.82 5.54 -5.15
N HIS A 214 -9.61 5.16 -6.41
CA HIS A 214 -10.68 5.21 -7.41
C HIS A 214 -11.86 4.29 -7.06
N ALA A 215 -11.58 3.03 -6.69
CA ALA A 215 -12.62 2.09 -6.26
C ALA A 215 -13.33 2.54 -4.97
N TRP A 216 -12.63 3.25 -4.08
CA TRP A 216 -13.19 3.82 -2.88
C TRP A 216 -14.18 4.95 -3.19
N GLY A 217 -13.77 5.94 -4.01
CA GLY A 217 -14.62 7.05 -4.45
C GLY A 217 -15.91 6.56 -5.11
N ASP A 218 -15.76 5.59 -6.01
CA ASP A 218 -16.84 4.89 -6.70
C ASP A 218 -17.87 4.19 -5.79
N LEU A 219 -17.43 3.67 -4.64
CA LEU A 219 -18.30 2.94 -3.70
C LEU A 219 -18.96 3.87 -2.68
N ARG A 220 -18.35 5.02 -2.42
CA ARG A 220 -18.78 5.98 -1.39
C ARG A 220 -19.47 7.21 -1.98
N ASN A 221 -19.59 7.30 -3.32
CA ASN A 221 -20.13 8.46 -4.05
C ASN A 221 -19.49 9.77 -3.57
N VAL A 222 -18.17 9.75 -3.38
CA VAL A 222 -17.43 10.96 -3.01
C VAL A 222 -17.59 11.97 -4.15
N GLU A 223 -17.94 13.22 -3.82
CA GLU A 223 -18.11 14.28 -4.81
C GLU A 223 -16.84 14.40 -5.65
N VAL A 224 -16.98 14.11 -6.94
CA VAL A 224 -15.90 14.34 -7.91
C VAL A 224 -15.69 15.84 -7.98
N ARG A 225 -14.45 16.30 -7.86
CA ARG A 225 -14.14 17.70 -8.15
C ARG A 225 -14.44 17.94 -9.62
N GLU A 226 -15.58 18.55 -9.93
CA GLU A 226 -15.80 19.14 -11.25
C GLU A 226 -14.68 20.16 -11.46
N MET A 227 -13.74 19.86 -12.36
CA MET A 227 -12.79 20.87 -12.82
C MET A 227 -13.62 22.02 -13.35
N GLY A 228 -13.58 23.15 -12.65
CA GLY A 228 -14.44 24.29 -12.88
C GLY A 228 -14.54 24.61 -14.37
N ASP A 229 -15.77 24.70 -14.82
CA ASP A 229 -16.20 25.45 -15.99
C ASP A 229 -15.33 26.72 -16.08
N GLN A 230 -14.48 26.81 -17.11
CA GLN A 230 -13.80 28.06 -17.40
C GLN A 230 -14.91 29.09 -17.63
N PRO A 231 -14.99 30.18 -16.85
CA PRO A 231 -15.93 31.24 -17.19
C PRO A 231 -15.47 31.80 -18.53
N ASP A 232 -16.31 31.58 -19.53
CA ASP A 232 -16.15 32.06 -20.89
C ASP A 232 -15.55 33.47 -20.93
N GLU A 233 -14.54 33.57 -21.77
CA GLU A 233 -13.95 34.78 -22.33
C GLU A 233 -15.02 35.56 -23.13
N ARG A 234 -16.08 36.05 -22.49
CA ARG A 234 -17.10 36.95 -23.07
C ARG A 234 -17.77 37.82 -22.02
N ALA A 235 -17.10 38.89 -21.60
CA ALA A 235 -17.72 40.21 -21.40
C ALA A 235 -16.69 41.22 -20.87
N ALA A 236 -16.07 41.97 -21.79
CA ALA A 236 -15.89 43.41 -21.64
C ALA A 236 -15.42 43.96 -23.00
N ILE A 237 -16.41 44.38 -23.78
CA ILE A 237 -16.26 45.46 -24.77
C ILE A 237 -16.16 46.77 -23.97
#